data_AF-A0A3S3Q9A4-F1
#
_entry.id   AF-A0A3S3Q9A4-F1
#
_cell.length_a   1.000
_cell.length_b   1.000
_cell.length_c   1.000
_cell.angle_alpha   90.00
_cell.angle_beta   90.00
_cell.angle_gamma   90.00
#
_symmetry.space_group_name_H-M   'P 1'
#
loop_
_entity.id
_entity.type
_entity.pdbx_description
1 polymer ?
#
loop_
_entity_poly.entity_id
_entity_poly.type
_entity_poly.pdbx_seq_one_letter_code
_entity_poly.pdbx_strand_id
1 'polypeptide(L)'
;MDDDIVISGIAGRYPESDDIYEFWEKLVNGVELNSSDARRWPVGYLGLPPYSGKIKSIEKIDADFFKLGRKEADFTDPQIRLLYEVVYETIWDAG
;
A
#
# COMPACT_ATOMS: atom_id res chain seq x y z
N MET A 1 35.23 -2.45 9.76
CA MET A 1 34.52 -3.57 9.09
C MET A 1 33.53 -2.89 8.20
N ASP A 2 33.67 -3.03 6.89
CA ASP A 2 32.57 -2.70 5.99
C ASP A 2 31.59 -3.86 6.10
N ASP A 3 30.48 -3.62 6.79
CA ASP A 3 29.40 -4.59 6.84
C ASP A 3 28.68 -4.53 5.47
N ASP A 4 28.57 -5.68 4.82
CA ASP A 4 27.85 -5.80 3.55
C ASP A 4 26.35 -5.52 3.79
N ILE A 5 25.79 -4.57 3.03
CA ILE A 5 24.38 -4.20 3.10
C ILE A 5 23.60 -4.97 2.03
N VAL A 6 22.57 -5.71 2.45
CA VAL A 6 21.69 -6.48 1.57
C VAL A 6 20.23 -6.08 1.72
N ILE A 7 19.46 -6.20 0.64
CA ILE A 7 18.00 -6.14 0.70
C ILE A 7 17.53 -7.57 0.96
N SER A 8 17.15 -7.85 2.20
CA SER A 8 16.76 -9.20 2.62
C SER A 8 15.27 -9.52 2.46
N GLY A 9 14.40 -8.51 2.35
CA GLY A 9 12.96 -8.70 2.17
C GLY A 9 12.29 -7.48 1.56
N ILE A 10 11.13 -7.69 0.95
CA ILE A 10 10.35 -6.67 0.25
C ILE A 10 8.84 -6.93 0.37
N ALA A 11 8.08 -5.90 0.75
CA ALA A 11 6.62 -5.91 0.66
C ALA A 11 6.10 -4.50 0.35
N GLY A 12 4.85 -4.39 -0.08
CA GLY A 12 4.24 -3.11 -0.39
C GLY A 12 2.82 -3.19 -0.91
N ARG A 13 2.14 -2.04 -0.85
CA ARG A 13 0.83 -1.81 -1.48
C ARG A 13 1.00 -0.86 -2.65
N TYR A 14 0.44 -1.19 -3.80
CA TYR A 14 0.61 -0.44 -5.04
C TYR A 14 -0.75 -0.10 -5.67
N PRO A 15 -0.78 0.80 -6.66
CA PRO A 15 -1.99 1.03 -7.44
C PRO A 15 -2.59 -0.27 -7.97
N GLU A 16 -3.87 -0.48 -7.70
CA GLU A 16 -4.58 -1.70 -8.05
C GLU A 16 -3.94 -3.01 -7.57
N SER A 17 -3.00 -3.02 -6.62
CA SER A 17 -2.29 -4.24 -6.22
C SER A 17 -2.12 -4.29 -4.70
N ASP A 18 -2.63 -5.35 -4.07
CA ASP A 18 -2.61 -5.49 -2.61
C ASP A 18 -1.29 -6.11 -2.11
N ASP A 19 -0.45 -6.63 -3.00
CA ASP A 19 0.89 -7.14 -2.66
C ASP A 19 1.85 -7.01 -3.86
N ILE A 20 3.10 -7.43 -3.64
CA ILE A 20 4.15 -7.38 -4.68
C ILE A 20 3.93 -8.41 -5.80
N TYR A 21 3.23 -9.51 -5.54
CA TYR A 21 2.96 -10.55 -6.53
C TYR A 21 1.90 -10.08 -7.54
N GLU A 22 0.80 -9.51 -7.05
CA GLU A 22 -0.21 -8.87 -7.90
C GLU A 22 0.41 -7.73 -8.72
N PHE A 23 1.27 -6.93 -8.09
CA PHE A 23 1.95 -5.84 -8.77
C PHE A 23 2.87 -6.37 -9.87
N TRP A 24 3.67 -7.40 -9.58
CA TRP A 24 4.56 -8.03 -10.54
C TRP A 24 3.80 -8.62 -11.74
N GLU A 25 2.71 -9.36 -11.50
CA GLU A 25 1.89 -9.94 -12.56
C GLU A 25 1.38 -8.85 -13.51
N LYS A 26 0.89 -7.73 -12.97
CA LYS A 26 0.39 -6.62 -13.78
C LYS A 26 1.48 -5.91 -14.55
N LEU A 27 2.66 -5.72 -13.95
CA LEU A 27 3.82 -5.14 -14.62
C LEU A 27 4.25 -5.99 -15.81
N VAL A 28 4.40 -7.31 -15.62
CA VAL A 28 4.84 -8.23 -16.69
C VAL A 28 3.83 -8.28 -17.83
N ASN A 29 2.53 -8.17 -17.51
CA ASN A 29 1.46 -8.15 -18.50
C ASN A 29 1.20 -6.75 -19.12
N GLY A 30 1.94 -5.72 -18.74
CA GLY A 30 1.78 -4.36 -19.26
C GLY A 30 0.42 -3.74 -18.91
N VAL A 31 -0.18 -4.14 -17.78
CA VAL A 31 -1.49 -3.65 -17.34
C VAL A 31 -1.35 -2.23 -16.78
N GLU A 32 -2.17 -1.32 -17.28
CA GLU A 32 -2.23 0.05 -16.78
C GLU A 32 -2.90 0.08 -15.39
N LEU A 33 -2.19 0.64 -14.41
CA LEU A 33 -2.63 0.68 -13.00
C LEU A 33 -3.29 2.00 -12.60
N ASN A 34 -3.37 2.96 -13.52
CA ASN A 34 -4.09 4.20 -13.25
C ASN A 34 -5.59 3.96 -13.38
N SER A 35 -6.37 4.81 -12.72
CA SER A 35 -7.81 4.76 -12.86
C SER A 35 -8.40 6.16 -12.87
N SER A 36 -9.54 6.30 -13.54
CA SER A 36 -10.33 7.54 -13.58
C SER A 36 -11.53 7.54 -12.64
N ASP A 37 -11.54 6.68 -11.62
CA ASP A 37 -12.61 6.65 -10.63
C ASP A 37 -12.53 7.80 -9.61
N ALA A 38 -13.63 8.01 -8.87
CA ALA A 38 -13.73 9.04 -7.85
C ALA A 38 -13.30 8.59 -6.43
N ARG A 39 -12.43 7.58 -6.29
CA ARG A 39 -12.04 7.01 -4.96
C ARG A 39 -11.33 7.98 -4.01
N ARG A 40 -10.84 9.12 -4.51
CA ARG A 40 -10.14 10.14 -3.70
C ARG A 40 -10.82 11.49 -3.78
N TRP A 41 -11.20 11.90 -4.98
CA TRP A 41 -11.94 13.12 -5.26
C TRP A 41 -12.80 12.92 -6.52
N PRO A 42 -13.83 13.76 -6.75
CA PRO A 42 -14.59 13.74 -7.99
C PRO A 42 -13.70 13.90 -9.22
N VAL A 43 -14.00 13.20 -10.30
CA VAL A 43 -13.21 13.28 -11.54
C VAL A 43 -13.20 14.71 -12.07
N GLY A 44 -12.01 15.24 -12.39
CA GLY A 44 -11.86 16.63 -12.86
C GLY A 44 -11.96 17.69 -11.75
N TYR A 45 -11.89 17.30 -10.48
CA TYR A 45 -11.87 18.23 -9.35
C TYR A 45 -10.78 19.30 -9.56
N LEU A 46 -11.18 20.58 -9.59
CA LEU A 46 -10.30 21.72 -9.82
C LEU A 46 -9.47 21.64 -11.12
N GLY A 47 -9.95 20.93 -12.14
CA GLY A 47 -9.23 20.74 -13.41
C GLY A 47 -8.07 19.75 -13.31
N LEU A 48 -8.00 18.95 -12.24
CA LEU A 48 -7.02 17.88 -12.12
C LEU A 48 -7.20 16.83 -13.21
N PRO A 49 -6.10 16.19 -13.68
CA PRO A 49 -6.19 15.06 -14.60
C PRO A 49 -7.11 13.96 -14.04
N PRO A 50 -7.91 13.30 -14.89
CA PRO A 50 -8.85 12.28 -14.43
C PRO A 50 -8.12 11.01 -13.95
N TYR A 51 -6.93 10.72 -14.47
CA TYR A 51 -6.19 9.48 -14.18
C TYR A 51 -5.20 9.65 -13.03
N SER A 52 -5.25 8.73 -12.06
CA SER A 52 -4.22 8.57 -11.04
C SER A 52 -4.13 7.13 -10.55
N GLY A 53 -2.94 6.72 -10.10
CA GLY A 53 -2.74 5.43 -9.45
C GLY A 53 -3.21 5.47 -8.00
N LYS A 54 -4.07 4.53 -7.60
CA LYS A 54 -4.72 4.54 -6.28
C LYS A 54 -4.60 3.16 -5.63
N ILE A 55 -4.16 3.14 -4.39
CA ILE A 55 -4.20 1.93 -3.55
C ILE A 55 -5.66 1.56 -3.30
N LYS A 56 -5.98 0.26 -3.45
CA LYS A 56 -7.36 -0.27 -3.39
C LYS A 56 -8.05 0.08 -2.07
N SER A 57 -7.41 -0.26 -0.95
CA SER A 57 -7.98 -0.10 0.40
C SER A 57 -7.02 0.68 1.29
N ILE A 58 -7.52 1.76 1.92
CA ILE A 58 -6.73 2.58 2.88
C ILE A 58 -7.38 2.63 4.27
N GLU A 59 -8.55 2.02 4.43
CA GLU A 59 -9.35 2.13 5.65
C GLU A 59 -9.09 1.00 6.65
N LYS A 60 -8.42 -0.07 6.20
CA LYS A 60 -8.26 -1.32 6.95
C LYS A 60 -6.95 -1.34 7.73
N ILE A 61 -7.01 -1.95 8.91
CA ILE A 61 -5.87 -2.39 9.71
C ILE A 61 -6.33 -3.51 10.64
N ASP A 62 -5.49 -4.52 10.86
CA ASP A 62 -5.69 -5.48 11.95
C ASP A 62 -5.30 -4.87 13.31
N ALA A 63 -6.22 -4.08 13.87
CA ALA A 63 -5.98 -3.36 15.12
C ALA A 63 -5.69 -4.31 16.31
N ASP A 64 -6.31 -5.49 16.33
CA ASP A 64 -6.13 -6.46 17.42
C ASP A 64 -4.73 -7.08 17.37
N PHE A 65 -4.25 -7.44 16.17
CA PHE A 65 -2.89 -7.95 15.97
C PHE A 65 -1.82 -6.95 16.41
N PHE A 66 -1.97 -5.68 16.02
CA PHE A 66 -1.04 -4.60 16.39
C PHE A 66 -1.30 -4.00 17.78
N LYS A 67 -2.28 -4.52 18.52
CA LYS A 67 -2.67 -4.05 19.87
C LYS A 67 -3.02 -2.56 19.91
N LEU A 68 -3.58 -2.04 18.83
CA LEU A 68 -4.05 -0.67 18.72
C LEU A 68 -5.47 -0.57 19.29
N GLY A 69 -5.70 0.41 20.17
CA GLY A 69 -7.05 0.68 20.64
C GLY A 69 -7.95 1.12 19.48
N ARG A 70 -9.24 0.76 19.47
CA ARG A 70 -10.14 1.09 18.35
C ARG A 70 -10.14 2.58 17.96
N LYS A 71 -10.17 3.48 18.96
CA LYS A 71 -10.08 4.93 18.72
C LYS A 71 -8.74 5.31 18.07
N GLU A 72 -7.64 4.75 18.55
CA GLU A 72 -6.32 5.00 18.00
C GLU A 72 -6.21 4.52 16.55
N ALA A 73 -6.73 3.33 16.26
CA ALA A 73 -6.83 2.81 14.91
C ALA A 73 -7.62 3.78 14.01
N ASP A 74 -8.77 4.30 14.45
CA ASP A 74 -9.61 5.23 13.68
C ASP A 74 -8.94 6.59 13.40
N PHE A 75 -8.06 7.07 14.29
CA PHE A 75 -7.37 8.36 14.15
C PHE A 75 -5.95 8.25 13.56
N THR A 76 -5.41 7.05 13.39
CA THR A 76 -4.09 6.83 12.79
C THR A 76 -4.10 7.19 11.31
N ASP A 77 -3.07 7.86 10.79
CA ASP A 77 -2.93 8.14 9.35
C ASP A 77 -2.99 6.84 8.54
N PRO A 78 -3.79 6.75 7.45
CA PRO A 78 -3.86 5.56 6.61
C PRO A 78 -2.51 5.02 6.13
N GLN A 79 -1.52 5.90 5.88
CA GLN A 79 -0.17 5.48 5.49
C GLN A 79 0.52 4.70 6.60
N ILE A 80 0.37 5.15 7.85
CA ILE A 80 0.94 4.45 9.00
C ILE A 80 0.23 3.12 9.22
N ARG A 81 -1.10 3.06 9.01
CA ARG A 81 -1.84 1.80 9.09
C ARG A 81 -1.32 0.76 8.11
N LEU A 82 -1.15 1.15 6.85
CA LEU A 82 -0.58 0.29 5.82
C LEU A 82 0.88 -0.07 6.12
N LEU A 83 1.66 0.87 6.66
CA LEU A 83 3.05 0.63 7.01
C LEU A 83 3.22 -0.46 8.07
N TYR A 84 2.33 -0.53 9.07
CA TYR A 84 2.36 -1.60 10.08
C TYR A 84 2.29 -2.99 9.45
N GLU A 85 1.33 -3.20 8.54
CA GLU A 85 1.17 -4.48 7.83
C GLU A 85 2.35 -4.75 6.89
N VAL A 86 2.75 -3.75 6.10
CA VAL A 86 3.84 -3.90 5.11
C VAL A 86 5.18 -4.21 5.79
N VAL A 87 5.49 -3.58 6.92
CA VAL A 87 6.73 -3.87 7.66
C VAL A 87 6.70 -5.30 8.20
N TYR A 88 5.57 -5.74 8.74
CA TYR A 88 5.42 -7.11 9.21
C TYR A 88 5.60 -8.13 8.07
N GLU A 89 4.97 -7.89 6.92
CA GLU A 89 5.13 -8.72 5.72
C GLU A 89 6.58 -8.71 5.21
N THR A 90 7.25 -7.55 5.23
CA THR A 90 8.65 -7.42 4.80
C THR A 90 9.59 -8.24 5.67
N ILE A 91 9.36 -8.26 6.98
CA ILE A 91 10.14 -9.08 7.92
C ILE A 91 9.91 -10.57 7.63
N TRP A 92 8.66 -10.97 7.38
CA TRP A 92 8.33 -12.36 7.05
C TRP A 92 8.90 -12.83 5.71
N ASP A 93 8.94 -11.94 4.71
CA ASP A 93 9.57 -12.20 3.40
C ASP A 93 11.07 -12.47 3.51
N ALA A 94 11.73 -11.89 4.52
CA ALA A 94 13.16 -12.06 4.74
C ALA A 94 13.58 -13.43 5.31
N GLY A 95 12.62 -14.29 5.66
CA GLY A 95 12.85 -15.64 6.22
C GLY A 95 12.98 -15.66 7.74
#